data_AF-A0AB36V2I0-F1
#
_entry.id   AF-A0AB36V2I0-F1
#
_cell.length_a   1.000
_cell.length_b   1.000
_cell.length_c   1.000
_cell.angle_alpha   90.00
_cell.angle_beta   90.00
_cell.angle_gamma   90.00
#
_symmetry.space_group_name_H-M   'P 1'
#
loop_
_entity.id
_entity.type
_entity.pdbx_description
1 polymer ?
#
loop_
_entity_poly.entity_id
_entity_poly.type
_entity_poly.pdbx_seq_one_letter_code
_entity_poly.pdbx_strand_id
1 'polypeptide(L)'
;MFNKKQKLVTTVTALTLGCGFTFGLTPAFADSTKVSANNTHVHSIQNQEQEQEPFTGYVISIENNYLVVAATPTKDEALTYQHDWWDLVSQNKILRVPVSDSENYKLGEKLNVYAVGWTASLPPIAVMPTIEKLTQ
;
A
#
# COMPACT_ATOMS: atom_id res chain seq x y z
N MET A 1 -27.48 32.38 73.27
CA MET A 1 -27.10 31.11 73.94
C MET A 1 -27.07 30.01 72.87
N PHE A 2 -25.87 29.44 72.62
CA PHE A 2 -25.50 28.18 71.89
C PHE A 2 -26.09 27.92 70.48
N ASN A 3 -25.28 28.05 69.41
CA ASN A 3 -24.42 27.00 68.81
C ASN A 3 -25.16 25.70 68.46
N LYS A 4 -25.11 25.26 67.18
CA LYS A 4 -24.35 24.08 66.71
C LYS A 4 -24.72 23.60 65.28
N LYS A 5 -23.72 23.68 64.40
CA LYS A 5 -23.19 22.72 63.39
C LYS A 5 -24.12 21.98 62.40
N GLN A 6 -23.88 22.30 61.12
CA GLN A 6 -23.60 21.43 59.96
C GLN A 6 -24.20 20.02 59.88
N LYS A 7 -24.95 19.75 58.80
CA LYS A 7 -25.00 18.43 58.17
C LYS A 7 -25.21 18.58 56.66
N LEU A 8 -24.15 18.32 55.92
CA LEU A 8 -24.13 18.26 54.45
C LEU A 8 -24.68 16.88 54.07
N VAL A 9 -25.82 16.84 53.38
CA VAL A 9 -26.46 15.60 52.94
C VAL A 9 -26.09 15.38 51.48
N THR A 10 -25.08 14.53 51.27
CA THR A 10 -24.61 14.09 49.96
C THR A 10 -25.64 13.14 49.35
N THR A 11 -26.31 13.58 48.29
CA THR A 11 -27.20 12.74 47.49
C THR A 11 -26.36 12.04 46.42
N VAL A 12 -26.25 10.70 46.52
CA VAL A 12 -25.54 9.88 45.54
C VAL A 12 -26.55 9.41 44.48
N THR A 13 -26.48 10.01 43.29
CA THR A 13 -27.27 9.57 42.12
C THR A 13 -26.54 8.41 41.46
N ALA A 14 -27.06 7.18 41.62
CA ALA A 14 -26.57 6.01 40.92
C ALA A 14 -27.19 5.93 39.51
N LEU A 15 -26.35 6.03 38.46
CA LEU A 15 -26.75 5.76 37.08
C LEU A 15 -26.49 4.28 36.77
N THR A 16 -27.55 3.49 36.67
CA THR A 16 -27.50 2.10 36.20
C THR A 16 -27.77 2.07 34.70
N LEU A 17 -26.75 1.73 33.90
CA LEU A 17 -26.90 1.46 32.46
C LEU A 17 -27.03 -0.06 32.30
N GLY A 18 -28.26 -0.51 32.03
CA GLY A 18 -28.57 -1.91 31.80
C GLY A 18 -28.15 -2.37 30.41
N CYS A 19 -27.17 -3.29 30.34
CA CYS A 19 -26.85 -4.03 29.13
C CYS A 19 -27.76 -5.26 29.02
N GLY A 20 -28.85 -5.14 28.27
CA GLY A 20 -29.71 -6.27 27.92
C GLY A 20 -29.15 -7.04 26.72
N PHE A 21 -28.44 -8.14 26.95
CA PHE A 21 -28.15 -9.13 25.92
C PHE A 21 -29.21 -10.24 25.97
N THR A 22 -30.16 -10.23 25.05
CA THR A 22 -31.08 -11.35 24.85
C THR A 22 -30.52 -12.29 23.78
N PHE A 23 -29.94 -13.42 24.19
CA PHE A 23 -29.60 -14.51 23.28
C PHE A 23 -30.86 -15.35 23.01
N GLY A 24 -31.54 -15.05 21.91
CA GLY A 24 -32.60 -15.89 21.34
C GLY A 24 -32.01 -16.82 20.28
N LEU A 25 -31.93 -18.12 20.59
CA LEU A 25 -31.48 -19.17 19.67
C LEU A 25 -32.61 -19.54 18.70
N THR A 26 -32.50 -19.12 17.44
CA THR A 26 -33.17 -19.75 16.29
C THR A 26 -32.35 -19.49 15.02
N PRO A 27 -31.70 -20.49 14.41
CA PRO A 27 -31.23 -20.38 13.04
C PRO A 27 -32.38 -20.75 12.10
N ALA A 28 -33.03 -19.74 11.53
CA ALA A 28 -33.82 -19.95 10.32
C ALA A 28 -32.85 -19.89 9.14
N PHE A 29 -32.55 -21.05 8.55
CA PHE A 29 -31.82 -21.11 7.29
C PHE A 29 -32.69 -20.45 6.21
N ALA A 30 -32.29 -19.25 5.79
CA ALA A 30 -32.91 -18.55 4.67
C ALA A 30 -32.40 -19.16 3.37
N ASP A 31 -33.34 -19.73 2.62
CA ASP A 31 -33.23 -20.21 1.24
C ASP A 31 -32.47 -19.20 0.36
N SER A 32 -31.39 -19.64 -0.29
CA SER A 32 -30.57 -18.80 -1.17
C SER A 32 -31.24 -18.67 -2.53
N THR A 33 -32.29 -17.86 -2.60
CA THR A 33 -32.80 -17.38 -3.89
C THR A 33 -31.71 -16.58 -4.60
N LYS A 34 -31.25 -17.13 -5.72
CA LYS A 34 -30.27 -16.56 -6.64
C LYS A 34 -30.68 -15.14 -7.04
N VAL A 35 -30.14 -14.15 -6.36
CA VAL A 35 -30.06 -12.78 -6.90
C VAL A 35 -28.71 -12.67 -7.57
N SER A 36 -28.74 -12.65 -8.90
CA SER A 36 -27.65 -12.23 -9.76
C SER A 36 -27.33 -10.76 -9.43
N ALA A 37 -26.51 -10.57 -8.40
CA ALA A 37 -25.79 -9.33 -8.20
C ALA A 37 -24.58 -9.41 -9.13
N ASN A 38 -24.58 -8.52 -10.13
CA ASN A 38 -23.50 -8.27 -11.04
C ASN A 38 -22.30 -7.73 -10.24
N ASN A 39 -21.61 -8.62 -9.53
CA ASN A 39 -20.39 -8.32 -8.78
C ASN A 39 -19.24 -8.39 -9.76
N THR A 40 -18.92 -7.23 -10.33
CA THR A 40 -17.72 -7.01 -11.12
C THR A 40 -16.52 -7.53 -10.34
N HIS A 41 -15.93 -8.60 -10.88
CA HIS A 41 -14.65 -9.23 -10.59
C HIS A 41 -13.86 -8.63 -9.40
N VAL A 42 -14.01 -9.23 -8.22
CA VAL A 42 -12.98 -9.12 -7.19
C VAL A 42 -11.78 -9.90 -7.71
N HIS A 43 -10.80 -9.17 -8.27
CA HIS A 43 -9.56 -9.77 -8.73
C HIS A 43 -8.89 -10.51 -7.56
N SER A 44 -8.84 -11.83 -7.69
CA SER A 44 -8.10 -12.73 -6.82
C SER A 44 -6.63 -12.33 -6.82
N ILE A 45 -6.08 -12.06 -5.63
CA ILE A 45 -4.68 -11.72 -5.38
C ILE A 45 -3.73 -12.89 -5.72
N GLN A 46 -4.26 -14.07 -6.05
CA GLN A 46 -3.46 -15.27 -6.38
C GLN A 46 -3.05 -15.40 -7.87
N ASN A 47 -3.55 -14.54 -8.76
CA ASN A 47 -3.23 -14.63 -10.20
C ASN A 47 -2.45 -13.42 -10.75
N GLN A 48 -2.12 -12.42 -9.92
CA GLN A 48 -1.33 -11.27 -10.38
C GLN A 48 0.19 -11.53 -10.40
N GLU A 49 0.63 -12.66 -9.86
CA GLU A 49 2.05 -13.03 -9.72
C GLU A 49 2.73 -13.38 -11.06
N GLN A 50 1.99 -13.51 -12.17
CA GLN A 50 2.53 -14.05 -13.44
C GLN A 50 2.23 -13.23 -14.71
N GLU A 51 1.29 -12.26 -14.69
CA GLU A 51 0.90 -11.49 -15.89
C GLU A 51 1.22 -10.00 -15.80
N GLN A 52 1.89 -9.54 -14.75
CA GLN A 52 2.29 -8.14 -14.67
C GLN A 52 3.47 -7.89 -15.62
N GLU A 53 3.25 -7.05 -16.64
CA GLU A 53 4.29 -6.61 -17.56
C GLU A 53 5.48 -6.05 -16.77
N PRO A 54 6.72 -6.51 -17.04
CA PRO A 54 7.89 -6.05 -16.31
C PRO A 54 8.09 -4.56 -16.51
N PHE A 55 8.40 -3.86 -15.43
CA PHE A 55 8.77 -2.46 -15.52
C PHE A 55 10.16 -2.34 -16.12
N THR A 56 10.22 -1.89 -17.38
CA THR A 56 11.48 -1.70 -18.11
C THR A 56 11.87 -0.24 -18.05
N GLY A 57 13.10 0.05 -17.62
CA GLY A 57 13.58 1.42 -17.57
C GLY A 57 15.06 1.55 -17.28
N TYR A 58 15.51 2.80 -17.15
CA TYR A 58 16.89 3.15 -16.87
C TYR A 58 17.07 3.57 -15.41
N VAL A 59 18.18 3.18 -14.80
CA VAL A 59 18.52 3.60 -13.43
C VAL A 59 18.91 5.08 -13.41
N ILE A 60 18.21 5.89 -12.62
CA ILE A 60 18.46 7.34 -12.49
C ILE A 60 18.97 7.72 -11.10
N SER A 61 18.77 6.90 -10.08
CA SER A 61 19.37 7.11 -8.76
C SER A 61 19.60 5.78 -8.05
N ILE A 62 20.63 5.74 -7.20
CA ILE A 62 21.06 4.58 -6.43
C ILE A 62 21.35 5.07 -5.01
N GLU A 63 20.36 4.96 -4.12
CA GLU A 63 20.44 5.53 -2.78
C GLU A 63 19.74 4.63 -1.75
N ASN A 64 20.36 4.48 -0.57
CA ASN A 64 19.78 3.85 0.62
C ASN A 64 19.15 2.46 0.38
N ASN A 65 19.82 1.58 -0.38
CA ASN A 65 19.31 0.26 -0.77
C ASN A 65 18.10 0.30 -1.71
N TYR A 66 17.94 1.40 -2.45
CA TYR A 66 16.94 1.51 -3.50
C TYR A 66 17.57 1.98 -4.80
N LEU A 67 17.10 1.40 -5.90
CA LEU A 67 17.25 1.94 -7.23
C LEU A 67 16.01 2.74 -7.58
N VAL A 68 16.20 3.86 -8.26
CA VAL A 68 15.12 4.57 -8.91
C VAL A 68 15.23 4.30 -10.40
N VAL A 69 14.21 3.66 -10.97
CA VAL A 69 14.17 3.27 -12.37
C VAL A 69 13.12 4.12 -13.09
N ALA A 70 13.51 4.75 -14.19
CA ALA A 70 12.66 5.58 -15.01
C ALA A 70 12.34 4.87 -16.34
N ALA A 71 11.05 4.73 -16.66
CA ALA A 71 10.56 4.19 -17.92
C ALA A 71 10.59 5.30 -18.99
N THR A 72 11.78 5.53 -19.55
CA THR A 72 12.01 6.42 -20.69
C THR A 72 12.47 5.63 -21.91
N PRO A 73 12.27 6.16 -23.12
CA PRO A 73 12.72 5.50 -24.35
C PRO A 73 14.25 5.52 -24.49
N THR A 74 14.93 6.53 -23.95
CA THR A 74 16.38 6.68 -24.05
C THR A 74 17.04 6.88 -22.70
N LYS A 75 18.32 6.49 -22.63
CA LYS A 75 19.18 6.69 -21.45
C LYS A 75 19.38 8.17 -21.15
N ASP A 76 19.68 8.98 -22.17
CA ASP A 76 19.98 10.40 -21.96
C ASP A 76 18.78 11.15 -21.38
N GLU A 77 17.57 10.85 -21.87
CA GLU A 77 16.33 11.38 -21.31
C GLU A 77 16.15 10.94 -19.85
N ALA A 78 16.39 9.67 -19.52
CA ALA A 78 16.33 9.19 -18.13
C ALA A 78 17.24 10.01 -17.21
N LEU A 79 18.47 10.26 -17.65
CA LEU A 79 19.47 10.97 -16.87
C LEU A 79 19.15 12.45 -16.65
N THR A 80 18.23 13.05 -17.43
CA THR A 80 17.73 14.40 -17.16
C THR A 80 16.84 14.45 -15.91
N TYR A 81 16.13 13.37 -15.60
CA TYR A 81 15.21 13.27 -14.47
C TYR A 81 15.88 12.85 -13.15
N GLN A 82 17.22 12.81 -13.08
CA GLN A 82 17.92 12.40 -11.85
C GLN A 82 17.57 13.29 -10.64
N HIS A 83 17.39 14.58 -10.87
CA HIS A 83 17.18 15.57 -9.80
C HIS A 83 15.72 16.01 -9.68
N ASP A 84 14.99 15.95 -10.80
CA ASP A 84 13.57 16.27 -10.85
C ASP A 84 12.84 15.12 -11.54
N TRP A 85 12.24 14.25 -10.76
CA TRP A 85 11.54 13.05 -11.24
C TRP A 85 10.02 13.12 -11.01
N TRP A 86 9.51 14.28 -10.58
CA TRP A 86 8.10 14.46 -10.25
C TRP A 86 7.17 14.30 -11.47
N ASP A 87 7.65 14.71 -12.64
CA ASP A 87 6.95 14.49 -13.91
C ASP A 87 6.78 13.01 -14.23
N LEU A 88 7.77 12.18 -13.88
CA LEU A 88 7.72 10.73 -14.09
C LEU A 88 6.74 10.06 -13.12
N VAL A 89 6.60 10.56 -11.89
CA VAL A 89 5.60 10.09 -10.92
C VAL A 89 4.20 10.31 -11.46
N SER A 90 3.93 11.52 -11.95
CA SER A 90 2.63 11.91 -12.48
C SER A 90 2.22 11.09 -13.70
N GLN A 91 3.20 10.63 -14.48
CA GLN A 91 3.02 9.78 -15.65
C GLN A 91 3.09 8.27 -15.34
N ASN A 92 3.29 7.90 -14.07
CA ASN A 92 3.49 6.51 -13.65
C ASN A 92 4.66 5.81 -14.39
N LYS A 93 5.70 6.58 -14.73
CA LYS A 93 6.92 6.16 -15.44
C LYS A 93 8.12 6.01 -14.51
N ILE A 94 7.89 5.88 -13.22
CA ILE A 94 8.95 5.75 -12.24
C ILE A 94 8.62 4.64 -11.27
N LEU A 95 9.65 3.93 -10.87
CA LEU A 95 9.55 2.86 -9.91
C LEU A 95 10.76 2.88 -8.99
N ARG A 96 10.51 2.79 -7.69
CA ARG A 96 11.55 2.58 -6.70
C ARG A 96 11.67 1.10 -6.39
N VAL A 97 12.89 0.58 -6.47
CA VAL A 97 13.17 -0.85 -6.42
C VAL A 97 14.11 -1.12 -5.26
N PRO A 98 13.68 -1.82 -4.20
CA PRO A 98 14.59 -2.23 -3.13
C PRO A 98 15.63 -3.22 -3.65
N VAL A 99 16.88 -3.01 -3.28
CA VAL A 99 18.02 -3.88 -3.63
C VAL A 99 18.87 -4.19 -2.41
N SER A 100 19.28 -5.44 -2.28
CA SER A 100 20.22 -5.84 -1.24
C SER A 100 21.63 -5.30 -1.52
N ASP A 101 22.07 -5.38 -2.78
CA ASP A 101 23.43 -5.00 -3.20
C ASP A 101 23.40 -3.90 -4.26
N SER A 102 23.40 -2.64 -3.82
CA SER A 102 23.38 -1.48 -4.71
C SER A 102 24.64 -1.35 -5.58
N GLU A 103 25.78 -1.92 -5.14
CA GLU A 103 27.07 -1.87 -5.86
C GLU A 103 27.05 -2.61 -7.20
N ASN A 104 26.09 -3.53 -7.38
CA ASN A 104 25.94 -4.25 -8.63
C ASN A 104 25.36 -3.39 -9.75
N TYR A 105 24.80 -2.21 -9.46
CA TYR A 105 24.08 -1.41 -10.45
C TYR A 105 24.78 -0.09 -10.74
N LYS A 106 24.61 0.41 -11.96
CA LYS A 106 25.18 1.70 -12.40
C LYS A 106 24.10 2.62 -12.95
N LEU A 107 24.36 3.92 -12.85
CA LEU A 107 23.50 4.95 -13.43
C LEU A 107 23.38 4.78 -14.95
N GLY A 108 22.14 4.82 -15.43
CA GLY A 108 21.76 4.66 -16.81
C GLY A 108 21.84 3.24 -17.35
N GLU A 109 21.99 2.22 -16.49
CA GLU A 109 21.76 0.83 -16.90
C GLU A 109 20.29 0.59 -17.18
N LYS A 110 20.00 -0.22 -18.20
CA LYS A 110 18.65 -0.62 -18.54
C LYS A 110 18.30 -1.91 -17.82
N LEU A 111 17.22 -1.89 -17.06
CA LEU A 111 16.76 -2.99 -16.22
C LEU A 111 15.32 -3.36 -16.55
N ASN A 112 15.03 -4.66 -16.48
CA ASN A 112 13.67 -5.18 -16.37
C ASN A 112 13.41 -5.53 -14.90
N VAL A 113 12.35 -4.98 -14.34
CA VAL A 113 11.96 -5.19 -12.95
C VAL A 113 10.63 -5.92 -12.91
N TYR A 114 10.68 -7.18 -12.49
CA TYR A 114 9.51 -7.99 -12.21
C TYR A 114 9.17 -7.83 -10.74
N ALA A 115 7.91 -7.62 -10.40
CA ALA A 115 7.47 -7.48 -9.02
C ALA A 115 6.12 -8.17 -8.84
N VAL A 116 5.84 -8.61 -7.61
CA VAL A 116 4.52 -9.16 -7.25
C VAL A 116 3.47 -8.04 -7.18
N GLY A 117 3.92 -6.80 -7.03
CA GLY A 117 3.07 -5.62 -7.10
C GLY A 117 3.83 -4.36 -6.69
N TRP A 118 3.08 -3.26 -6.56
CA TRP A 118 3.58 -1.93 -6.21
C TRP A 118 2.88 -1.39 -4.97
N THR A 119 3.59 -0.61 -4.16
CA THR A 119 2.98 0.12 -3.03
C THR A 119 2.20 1.34 -3.50
N ALA A 120 1.17 1.72 -2.76
CA ALA A 120 0.44 2.98 -2.93
C ALA A 120 1.22 4.17 -2.33
N SER A 121 2.42 4.43 -2.86
CA SER A 121 3.30 5.53 -2.45
C SER A 121 3.74 6.34 -3.67
N LEU A 122 4.34 7.51 -3.43
CA LEU A 122 4.90 8.37 -4.46
C LEU A 122 6.40 8.58 -4.17
N PRO A 123 7.33 8.02 -4.98
CA PRO A 123 7.07 7.09 -6.08
C PRO A 123 6.59 5.71 -5.57
N PRO A 124 5.93 4.90 -6.43
CA PRO A 124 5.59 3.52 -6.11
C PRO A 124 6.84 2.69 -5.82
N ILE A 125 6.75 1.74 -4.89
CA ILE A 125 7.84 0.84 -4.51
C ILE A 125 7.50 -0.58 -4.95
N ALA A 126 8.46 -1.25 -5.59
CA ALA A 126 8.35 -2.65 -5.99
C ALA A 126 8.34 -3.58 -4.78
N VAL A 127 7.39 -4.50 -4.73
CA VAL A 127 7.31 -5.55 -3.72
C VAL A 127 7.96 -6.82 -4.24
N MET A 128 8.97 -7.31 -3.52
CA MET A 128 9.78 -8.49 -3.89
C MET A 128 10.28 -8.44 -5.35
N PRO A 129 11.04 -7.40 -5.72
CA PRO A 129 11.49 -7.26 -7.09
C PRO A 129 12.51 -8.33 -7.49
N THR A 130 12.36 -8.86 -8.69
CA THR A 130 13.40 -9.60 -9.42
C THR A 130 13.92 -8.70 -10.53
N ILE A 131 15.22 -8.48 -10.57
CA ILE A 131 15.85 -7.52 -11.50
C ILE A 131 16.67 -8.28 -12.52
N GLU A 132 16.38 -8.06 -13.79
CA GLU A 132 17.18 -8.54 -14.92
C GLU A 132 17.88 -7.36 -15.59
N LYS A 133 19.20 -7.50 -15.79
CA LYS A 133 19.98 -6.50 -16.51
C LYS A 133 19.88 -6.76 -18.01
N LEU A 134 19.49 -5.73 -18.76
CA LEU A 134 19.58 -5.78 -20.21
C LEU A 134 20.96 -5.27 -20.61
N THR A 135 21.89 -6.20 -20.87
CA THR A 135 23.16 -5.86 -21.51
C THR A 135 22.89 -5.40 -22.94
N GLN A 136 23.23 -4.14 -23.23
CA GLN A 136 23.27 -3.59 -24.58
C GLN A 136 24.65 -3.83 -25.20
#